data_AF-A0A960PJ69-F1
#
_entry.id   AF-A0A960PJ69-F1
#
_cell.length_a   1.000
_cell.length_b   1.000
_cell.length_c   1.000
_cell.angle_alpha   90.00
_cell.angle_beta   90.00
_cell.angle_gamma   90.00
#
_symmetry.space_group_name_H-M   'P 1'
#
loop_
_entity.id
_entity.type
_entity.pdbx_description
1 polymer ?
#
loop_
_entity_poly.entity_id
_entity_poly.type
_entity_poly.pdbx_seq_one_letter_code
_entity_poly.pdbx_strand_id
1 'polypeptide(L)'
;MSQLNTERLDALAREFADVGLRLADPAIYEDRERQVAMARRHSELEPIVASIEAWREAQGELDAARQLLDEGGGDPELSELA
;
A
#
# COMPACT_ATOMS: atom_id res chain seq x y z
N MET A 1 -15.79 8.56 12.28
CA MET A 1 -14.57 7.90 11.78
C MET A 1 -13.92 8.83 10.79
N SER A 2 -12.63 9.15 10.96
CA SER A 2 -11.90 10.02 10.02
C SER A 2 -11.94 9.39 8.62
N GLN A 3 -12.46 10.10 7.62
CA GLN A 3 -12.34 9.64 6.22
C GLN A 3 -10.85 9.64 5.86
N LEU A 4 -10.31 8.46 5.57
CA LEU A 4 -8.97 8.31 5.04
C LEU A 4 -9.00 8.81 3.58
N ASN A 5 -8.17 9.79 3.24
CA ASN A 5 -8.13 10.36 1.90
C ASN A 5 -7.25 9.47 1.00
N THR A 6 -7.87 8.60 0.19
CA THR A 6 -7.19 7.66 -0.70
C THR A 6 -6.28 8.37 -1.71
N GLU A 7 -6.69 9.51 -2.25
CA GLU A 7 -5.89 10.28 -3.21
C GLU A 7 -4.53 10.69 -2.63
N ARG A 8 -4.51 11.07 -1.34
CA ARG A 8 -3.30 11.43 -0.61
C ARG A 8 -2.41 10.22 -0.34
N LEU A 9 -2.98 9.05 -0.05
CA LEU A 9 -2.21 7.81 0.09
C LEU A 9 -1.55 7.44 -1.24
N ASP A 10 -2.30 7.54 -2.34
CA ASP A 10 -1.79 7.25 -3.67
C ASP A 10 -0.71 8.25 -4.08
N ALA A 11 -0.84 9.53 -3.70
CA ALA A 11 0.19 10.54 -3.92
C ALA A 11 1.50 10.19 -3.19
N LEU A 12 1.42 9.74 -1.94
CA LEU A 12 2.60 9.33 -1.17
C LEU A 12 3.27 8.07 -1.75
N ALA A 13 2.49 7.09 -2.18
CA ALA A 13 3.00 5.90 -2.85
C ALA A 13 3.68 6.24 -4.19
N ARG A 14 3.10 7.15 -4.98
CA ARG A 14 3.71 7.66 -6.22
C ARG A 14 5.01 8.38 -5.94
N GLU A 15 5.03 9.26 -4.93
CA GLU A 15 6.25 9.98 -4.56
C GLU A 15 7.38 9.02 -4.15
N PHE A 16 7.08 7.98 -3.37
CA PHE A 16 8.06 6.97 -2.97
C PHE A 16 8.66 6.25 -4.19
N ALA A 17 7.81 5.82 -5.13
CA ALA A 17 8.27 5.19 -6.38
C ALA A 17 9.15 6.13 -7.21
N ASP A 18 8.74 7.40 -7.36
CA ASP A 18 9.51 8.41 -8.11
C ASP A 18 10.88 8.68 -7.48
N VAL A 19 10.94 8.80 -6.14
CA VAL A 19 12.20 8.99 -5.42
C VAL A 19 13.08 7.75 -5.57
N GLY A 20 12.52 6.55 -5.49
CA GLY A 20 13.23 5.29 -5.72
C GLY A 20 13.85 5.21 -7.13
N LEU A 21 13.09 5.59 -8.15
CA LEU A 21 13.59 5.65 -9.54
C LEU A 21 14.75 6.64 -9.70
N ARG A 22 14.65 7.82 -9.09
CA ARG A 22 15.73 8.83 -9.13
C ARG A 22 16.99 8.39 -8.39
N LEU A 23 16.84 7.65 -7.29
CA LEU A 23 17.97 7.08 -6.55
C LEU A 23 18.65 5.94 -7.30
N ALA A 24 17.94 5.27 -8.22
CA ALA A 24 18.50 4.23 -9.08
C ALA A 24 19.23 4.80 -10.32
N ASP A 25 19.00 6.05 -10.69
CA ASP A 25 19.69 6.73 -11.80
C ASP A 25 21.12 7.14 -11.37
N PRO A 26 22.19 6.65 -12.05
CA PRO A 26 23.56 7.03 -11.73
C PRO A 26 23.85 8.53 -11.77
N ALA A 27 23.06 9.32 -12.51
CA ALA A 27 23.20 10.77 -12.56
C ALA A 27 23.00 11.45 -11.19
N ILE A 28 22.30 10.80 -10.24
CA ILE A 28 22.12 11.34 -8.89
C ILE A 28 23.44 11.42 -8.10
N TYR A 29 24.44 10.61 -8.45
CA TYR A 29 25.73 10.58 -7.76
C TYR A 29 26.65 11.73 -8.16
N GLU A 30 26.27 12.54 -9.16
CA GLU A 30 26.97 13.77 -9.52
C GLU A 30 26.72 14.91 -8.51
N ASP A 31 25.61 14.85 -7.76
CA ASP A 31 25.26 15.83 -6.72
C ASP A 31 24.95 15.11 -5.40
N ARG A 32 25.96 15.07 -4.53
CA ARG A 32 25.89 14.40 -3.23
C ARG A 32 24.81 14.99 -2.30
N GLU A 33 24.57 16.30 -2.35
CA GLU A 33 23.56 16.92 -1.48
C GLU A 33 22.16 16.46 -1.90
N ARG A 34 21.88 16.43 -3.21
CA ARG A 34 20.62 15.90 -3.74
C ARG A 34 20.45 14.43 -3.45
N GLN A 35 21.50 13.63 -3.61
CA GLN A 35 21.49 12.20 -3.29
C GLN A 35 21.06 11.98 -1.83
N VAL A 36 21.70 12.66 -0.88
CA VAL A 36 21.41 12.49 0.56
C VAL A 36 19.98 12.94 0.88
N ALA A 37 19.53 14.06 0.30
CA ALA A 37 18.17 14.54 0.49
C ALA A 37 17.12 13.54 -0.03
N MET A 38 17.33 12.97 -1.22
CA MET A 38 16.44 11.96 -1.79
C MET A 38 16.47 10.64 -1.02
N ALA A 39 17.64 10.17 -0.59
CA ALA A 39 17.77 8.96 0.20
C ALA A 39 17.04 9.10 1.55
N ARG A 40 17.18 10.26 2.20
CA ARG A 40 16.44 10.58 3.41
C ARG A 40 14.93 10.59 3.16
N ARG A 41 14.47 11.25 2.09
CA ARG A 41 13.06 11.31 1.74
C ARG A 41 12.48 9.92 1.46
N HIS A 42 13.22 9.07 0.76
CA HIS A 42 12.83 7.68 0.51
C HIS A 42 12.64 6.91 1.82
N SER A 43 13.60 7.01 2.74
CA SER A 43 13.53 6.36 4.05
C SER A 43 12.38 6.88 4.92
N GLU A 44 12.05 8.18 4.83
CA GLU A 44 10.89 8.76 5.52
C GLU A 44 9.55 8.24 4.96
N LEU A 45 9.49 7.98 3.66
CA LEU A 45 8.29 7.50 2.97
C LEU A 45 8.08 5.98 3.11
N GLU A 46 9.16 5.20 3.22
CA GLU A 46 9.13 3.74 3.32
C GLU A 46 8.12 3.18 4.35
N PRO A 47 8.13 3.56 5.64
CA PRO A 47 7.17 3.03 6.62
C PRO A 47 5.72 3.47 6.33
N ILE A 48 5.53 4.61 5.68
CA ILE A 48 4.21 5.12 5.30
C ILE A 48 3.64 4.27 4.16
N VAL A 49 4.44 4.00 3.13
CA VAL A 49 4.02 3.16 2.00
C VAL A 49 3.79 1.73 2.44
N ALA A 50 4.65 1.17 3.29
CA ALA A 50 4.43 -0.16 3.87
C ALA A 50 3.08 -0.26 4.60
N SER A 51 2.70 0.79 5.34
CA SER A 51 1.40 0.85 6.02
C SER A 51 0.22 0.95 5.03
N ILE A 52 0.40 1.68 3.92
CA ILE A 52 -0.61 1.80 2.85
C ILE A 52 -0.82 0.43 2.17
N GLU A 53 0.26 -0.28 1.87
CA GLU A 53 0.21 -1.61 1.25
C GLU A 53 -0.47 -2.62 2.16
N ALA A 54 -0.07 -2.70 3.43
CA ALA A 54 -0.71 -3.58 4.41
C ALA A 54 -2.21 -3.26 4.59
N TRP A 55 -2.59 -1.99 4.56
CA TRP A 55 -4.00 -1.60 4.59
C TRP A 55 -4.76 -2.09 3.35
N ARG A 56 -4.19 -1.93 2.15
CA ARG A 56 -4.81 -2.38 0.89
C ARG A 56 -4.96 -3.91 0.86
N GLU A 57 -3.96 -4.63 1.34
CA GLU A 57 -4.02 -6.09 1.48
C GLU A 57 -5.15 -6.50 2.41
N ALA A 58 -5.23 -5.92 3.61
CA ALA A 58 -6.31 -6.21 4.57
C ALA A 58 -7.70 -5.87 4.02
N GLN A 59 -7.84 -4.82 3.19
CA GLN A 59 -9.11 -4.55 2.48
C GLN A 59 -9.44 -5.64 1.46
N GLY A 60 -8.46 -6.09 0.68
CA GLY A 60 -8.63 -7.19 -0.27
C GLY A 60 -9.02 -8.50 0.40
N GLU A 61 -8.37 -8.84 1.52
CA GLU A 61 -8.72 -10.03 2.32
C GLU A 61 -10.14 -9.96 2.88
N LEU A 62 -10.55 -8.78 3.36
CA LEU A 62 -11.91 -8.55 3.85
C LEU A 62 -12.95 -8.73 2.75
N ASP A 63 -12.69 -8.19 1.57
CA ASP A 63 -13.61 -8.31 0.43
C ASP A 63 -13.67 -9.75 -0.10
N ALA A 64 -12.52 -10.45 -0.15
CA ALA A 64 -12.49 -11.87 -0.49
C ALA A 64 -13.26 -12.74 0.53
N ALA A 65 -13.10 -12.46 1.83
CA ALA A 65 -13.84 -13.16 2.88
C ALA A 65 -15.35 -12.92 2.78
N ARG A 66 -15.78 -11.70 2.42
CA ARG A 66 -17.19 -11.39 2.16
C ARG A 66 -17.72 -12.15 0.96
N GLN A 67 -16.97 -12.20 -0.15
CA GLN A 67 -17.36 -12.97 -1.34
C GLN A 67 -17.52 -14.45 -1.02
N LEU A 68 -16.60 -15.04 -0.23
CA LEU A 68 -16.72 -16.43 0.20
C LEU A 68 -17.97 -16.69 1.05
N LEU A 69 -18.41 -15.74 1.88
CA LEU A 69 -19.66 -15.85 2.63
C LEU A 69 -20.89 -15.71 1.72
N ASP A 70 -20.84 -14.79 0.76
CA ASP A 70 -21.93 -14.58 -0.19
C ASP A 70 -22.09 -15.76 -1.17
N GLU A 71 -20.97 -16.40 -1.57
CA GLU A 71 -20.94 -17.57 -2.45
C GLU A 71 -21.15 -18.90 -1.69
N GLY A 72 -20.71 -18.98 -0.42
CA GLY A 72 -20.78 -20.17 0.44
C GLY A 72 -21.98 -20.21 1.39
N GLY A 73 -22.78 -19.14 1.49
CA GLY A 73 -24.01 -19.07 2.29
C GLY A 73 -25.21 -19.80 1.68
N GLY A 74 -25.00 -20.50 0.56
CA GLY A 74 -26.03 -21.18 -0.21
C GLY A 74 -25.92 -22.70 -0.24
N ASP A 75 -25.18 -23.34 0.70
CA ASP A 75 -25.23 -24.79 0.85
C ASP A 75 -26.22 -25.16 1.97
N PRO A 76 -27.46 -25.58 1.65
CA PRO A 76 -28.50 -25.83 2.64
C PRO A 76 -28.12 -26.92 3.65
N GLU A 77 -27.22 -27.84 3.29
CA GLU A 77 -26.77 -28.92 4.16
C GLU A 77 -25.85 -28.45 5.29
N LEU A 78 -25.11 -27.34 5.13
CA LEU A 78 -24.24 -26.81 6.20
C LEU A 78 -25.03 -26.04 7.27
N SER A 79 -26.21 -25.52 6.93
CA SER A 79 -27.10 -24.79 7.84
C SER A 79 -27.85 -25.71 8.82
N GLU A 80 -27.90 -27.03 8.59
CA GLU A 80 -28.56 -27.99 9.50
C GLU A 80 -27.61 -28.58 10.55
N LEU A 81 -26.29 -28.32 10.45
CA LEU A 81 -25.27 -28.84 11.36
C LEU A 81 -24.74 -27.83 12.39
N ALA A 82 -25.24 -26.58 12.37
CA ALA A 82 -24.93 -25.52 13.34
C ALA A 82 -26.15 -25.24 14.25
#